data_AF-A0A409XAK4-F1
#
_entry.id   AF-A0A409XAK4-F1
#
_cell.length_a   1.000
_cell.length_b   1.000
_cell.length_c   1.000
_cell.angle_alpha   90.00
_cell.angle_beta   90.00
_cell.angle_gamma   90.00
#
_symmetry.space_group_name_H-M   'P 1'
#
loop_
_entity.id
_entity.type
_entity.pdbx_description
1 polymer ?
#
loop_
_entity_poly.entity_id
_entity_poly.type
_entity_poly.pdbx_seq_one_letter_code
_entity_poly.pdbx_strand_id
1 'polypeptide(L)'
;MYVTKQKDTERHLTHSTNNMDSGRPLVDFSKFFDGENLEQEDLVLWFNLGMHHLPHTGDLPITLMSTAQSSVVFSPHNYLLSDPSRQTVQQVELDLTGEKVVVDTYKKKSAVCKAPLTIDADYSDFQIDYTVNKMPKPALCANC
;
A
#
# COMPACT_ATOMS: atom_id res chain seq x y z
N MET A 1 14.87 1.00 8.99
CA MET A 1 13.76 0.36 9.71
C MET A 1 14.03 0.52 11.19
N TYR A 2 13.00 0.78 11.98
CA TYR A 2 13.08 0.86 13.44
C TYR A 2 11.97 0.01 14.07
N VAL A 3 12.16 -0.39 15.33
CA VAL A 3 11.18 -1.16 16.10
C VAL A 3 11.01 -0.49 17.46
N THR A 4 9.77 -0.31 17.88
CA THR A 4 9.41 0.25 19.20
C THR A 4 8.34 -0.63 19.85
N LYS A 5 8.18 -0.51 21.17
CA LYS A 5 7.01 -1.06 21.86
C LYS A 5 5.78 -0.23 21.51
N GLN A 6 4.61 -0.86 21.41
CA GLN A 6 3.36 -0.15 21.16
C GLN A 6 2.99 0.73 22.37
N LYS A 7 2.60 1.99 22.10
CA LYS A 7 1.98 2.90 23.07
C LYS A 7 0.90 3.74 22.40
N ASP A 8 -0.24 3.92 23.07
CA ASP A 8 -1.34 4.76 22.58
C ASP A 8 -0.97 6.24 22.44
N THR A 9 0.12 6.68 23.08
CA THR A 9 0.69 8.03 22.99
C THR A 9 1.65 8.21 21.82
N GLU A 10 2.07 7.13 21.16
CA GLU A 10 3.09 7.11 20.09
C GLU A 10 2.48 6.73 18.72
N ARG A 11 1.30 7.26 18.40
CA ARG A 11 0.51 6.85 17.21
C ARG A 11 1.12 7.23 15.86
N HIS A 12 1.95 8.26 15.83
CA HIS A 12 2.50 8.83 14.61
C HIS A 12 3.98 9.14 14.79
N LEU A 13 4.78 8.98 13.74
CA LEU A 13 6.20 9.33 13.71
C LEU A 13 6.48 10.82 13.49
N THR A 14 5.46 11.61 13.14
CA THR A 14 5.54 13.05 12.89
C THR A 14 4.20 13.73 13.12
N HIS A 15 4.19 15.06 13.12
CA HIS A 15 3.00 15.89 13.11
C HIS A 15 3.01 16.83 11.90
N SER A 16 1.84 17.24 11.42
CA SER A 16 1.70 18.13 10.25
C SER A 16 2.39 19.49 10.42
N THR A 17 2.62 19.91 11.67
CA THR A 17 3.28 21.18 12.01
C THR A 17 4.74 21.01 12.43
N ASN A 18 5.31 19.80 12.39
CA ASN A 18 6.72 19.58 12.77
C ASN A 18 7.70 20.36 11.90
N ASN A 19 7.32 20.67 10.65
CA ASN A 19 8.13 21.49 9.75
C ASN A 19 8.14 22.98 10.12
N MET A 20 7.26 23.42 11.02
CA MET A 20 7.17 24.82 11.46
C MET A 20 8.21 25.16 12.54
N ASP A 21 8.63 24.17 13.33
CA ASP A 21 9.77 24.25 14.25
C ASP A 21 10.45 22.88 14.32
N SER A 22 11.44 22.66 13.46
CA SER A 22 12.18 21.41 13.41
C SER A 22 13.16 21.23 14.56
N GLY A 23 13.51 22.30 15.29
CA GLY A 23 14.37 22.22 16.48
C GLY A 23 13.60 21.75 17.71
N ARG A 24 12.28 22.00 17.75
CA ARG A 24 11.37 21.57 18.82
C ARG A 24 10.05 21.04 18.24
N PRO A 25 10.07 19.91 17.53
CA PRO A 25 8.87 19.36 16.90
C PRO A 25 7.84 18.92 17.95
N LEU A 26 6.56 18.93 17.57
CA LEU A 26 5.46 18.47 18.43
C LEU A 26 5.57 16.96 18.70
N VAL A 27 5.92 16.20 17.66
CA VAL A 27 6.22 14.77 17.74
C VAL A 27 7.69 14.57 17.41
N ASP A 28 8.46 14.10 18.38
CA ASP A 28 9.89 13.81 18.24
C ASP A 28 10.10 12.30 18.28
N PHE A 29 10.31 11.69 17.11
CA PHE A 29 10.47 10.24 16.97
C PHE A 29 11.67 9.70 17.75
N SER A 30 12.70 10.52 18.03
CA SER A 30 13.86 10.07 18.81
C SER A 30 13.50 9.69 20.24
N LYS A 31 12.42 10.26 20.79
CA LYS A 31 11.95 9.97 22.15
C LYS A 31 11.29 8.61 22.31
N PHE A 32 10.97 7.92 21.21
CA PHE A 32 10.38 6.58 21.27
C PHE A 32 11.45 5.52 21.60
N PHE A 33 12.74 5.89 21.57
CA PHE A 33 13.88 5.03 21.89
C PHE A 33 14.38 5.31 23.30
N ASP A 34 13.57 4.99 24.29
CA ASP A 34 13.78 5.23 25.73
C ASP A 34 14.38 4.03 26.48
N GLY A 35 14.80 2.98 25.77
CA GLY A 35 15.46 1.80 26.33
C GLY A 35 14.51 0.71 26.83
N GLU A 36 13.23 0.75 26.43
CA GLU A 36 12.26 -0.30 26.75
C GLU A 36 12.68 -1.69 26.25
N ASN A 37 12.29 -2.71 27.02
CA ASN A 37 12.41 -4.10 26.57
C ASN A 37 11.40 -4.38 25.46
N LEU A 38 11.82 -5.13 24.45
CA LEU A 38 11.03 -5.54 23.29
C LEU A 38 10.77 -7.05 23.23
N GLU A 39 11.32 -7.82 24.18
CA GLU A 39 11.15 -9.27 24.23
C GLU A 39 9.70 -9.65 24.59
N GLN A 40 9.00 -10.31 23.66
CA GLN A 40 7.61 -10.79 23.83
C GLN A 40 6.60 -9.67 24.14
N GLU A 41 6.83 -8.48 23.59
CA GLU A 41 5.92 -7.33 23.73
C GLU A 41 5.09 -7.10 22.46
N ASP A 42 4.10 -6.20 22.54
CA ASP A 42 3.45 -5.66 21.36
C ASP A 42 4.39 -4.66 20.66
N LEU A 43 4.71 -4.93 19.39
CA LEU A 43 5.76 -4.23 18.64
C LEU A 43 5.18 -3.47 17.46
N VAL A 44 5.73 -2.29 17.22
CA VAL A 44 5.48 -1.48 16.03
C VAL A 44 6.75 -1.44 15.17
N LEU A 45 6.61 -1.78 13.89
CA LEU A 45 7.69 -1.71 12.91
C LEU A 45 7.53 -0.46 12.05
N TRP A 46 8.57 0.37 12.00
CA TRP A 46 8.62 1.61 11.24
C TRP A 46 9.52 1.43 10.01
N PHE A 47 8.92 1.42 8.82
CA PHE A 47 9.63 1.26 7.54
C PHE A 47 9.81 2.60 6.83
N ASN A 48 11.01 2.81 6.30
CA ASN A 48 11.27 3.89 5.35
C ASN A 48 11.34 3.28 3.95
N LEU A 49 10.51 3.79 3.04
CA LEU A 49 10.68 3.59 1.60
C LEU A 49 11.21 4.89 1.03
N GLY A 50 12.18 4.80 0.11
CA GLY A 50 12.85 5.98 -0.40
C GLY A 50 13.71 5.66 -1.62
N MET A 51 14.26 6.71 -2.20
CA MET A 51 15.14 6.65 -3.37
C MET A 51 16.20 7.73 -3.30
N HIS A 52 17.40 7.41 -3.80
CA HIS A 52 18.36 8.43 -4.21
C HIS A 52 18.04 8.82 -5.65
N HIS A 53 17.37 9.95 -5.81
CA HIS A 53 16.97 10.42 -7.13
C HIS A 53 18.01 11.41 -7.67
N LEU A 54 18.78 10.99 -8.68
CA LEU A 54 19.61 11.87 -9.51
C LEU A 54 18.93 12.00 -10.88
N PRO A 55 18.13 13.06 -11.11
CA PRO A 55 17.37 13.19 -12.34
C PRO A 55 18.26 13.20 -13.59
N HIS A 56 17.76 12.63 -14.68
CA HIS A 56 18.43 12.64 -15.98
C HIS A 56 17.44 12.94 -17.12
N THR A 57 17.91 12.88 -18.37
CA THR A 57 17.06 13.18 -19.55
C THR A 57 15.84 12.27 -19.69
N GLY A 58 15.80 11.12 -19.02
CA GLY A 58 14.65 10.21 -18.99
C GLY A 58 13.53 10.65 -18.03
N ASP A 59 13.79 11.64 -17.17
CA ASP A 59 12.78 12.27 -16.31
C ASP A 59 12.04 13.42 -16.99
N LEU A 60 12.35 13.70 -18.25
CA LEU A 60 11.64 14.68 -19.07
C LEU A 60 10.57 13.97 -19.92
N PRO A 61 9.30 14.43 -19.90
CA PRO A 61 8.77 15.57 -19.14
C PRO A 61 8.38 15.23 -17.69
N ILE A 62 8.35 13.95 -17.34
CA ILE A 62 7.97 13.44 -16.03
C ILE A 62 8.87 12.26 -15.63
N THR A 63 9.14 12.11 -14.34
CA THR A 63 9.77 10.90 -13.79
C THR A 63 8.85 9.70 -13.99
N LEU A 64 9.44 8.57 -14.39
CA LEU A 64 8.69 7.36 -14.73
C LEU A 64 8.48 6.46 -13.51
N MET A 65 7.24 6.03 -13.29
CA MET A 65 6.86 5.08 -12.24
C MET A 65 7.52 3.70 -12.42
N SER A 66 8.03 3.36 -13.60
CA SER A 66 8.72 2.09 -13.86
C SER A 66 10.11 2.02 -13.21
N THR A 67 10.78 3.17 -13.04
CA THR A 67 12.12 3.27 -12.45
C THR A 67 12.11 3.90 -11.07
N ALA A 68 11.15 4.78 -10.81
CA ALA A 68 10.98 5.42 -9.52
C ALA A 68 10.17 4.56 -8.53
N GLN A 69 10.75 3.43 -8.11
CA GLN A 69 10.08 2.45 -7.26
C GLN A 69 10.85 2.12 -5.97
N SER A 70 10.10 1.77 -4.92
CA SER A 70 10.59 1.26 -3.64
C SER A 70 9.50 0.39 -3.01
N SER A 71 9.84 -0.74 -2.40
CA SER A 71 8.84 -1.67 -1.84
C SER A 71 9.33 -2.40 -0.60
N VAL A 72 8.36 -2.89 0.19
CA VAL A 72 8.55 -3.83 1.28
C VAL A 72 7.54 -4.97 1.11
N VAL A 73 7.93 -6.20 1.45
CA VAL A 73 7.06 -7.37 1.36
C VAL A 73 7.04 -8.07 2.71
N PHE A 74 5.85 -8.27 3.26
CA PHE A 74 5.62 -9.15 4.40
C PHE A 74 5.26 -10.52 3.88
N SER A 75 6.07 -11.52 4.21
CA SER A 75 5.84 -12.91 3.81
C SER A 75 5.85 -13.83 5.04
N PRO A 76 5.02 -14.88 5.06
CA PRO A 76 5.02 -15.85 6.15
C PRO A 76 6.40 -16.49 6.33
N HIS A 77 6.94 -16.46 7.55
CA HIS A 77 8.17 -17.15 7.90
C HIS A 77 7.91 -18.12 9.05
N ASN A 78 7.92 -19.43 8.77
CA ASN A 78 7.52 -20.50 9.71
C ASN A 78 6.14 -20.32 10.35
N TYR A 79 5.26 -19.52 9.73
CA TYR A 79 3.91 -19.24 10.24
C TYR A 79 2.91 -20.36 9.88
N LEU A 80 3.14 -21.06 8.77
CA LEU A 80 2.29 -22.15 8.25
C LEU A 80 3.09 -23.44 8.12
N LEU A 81 2.40 -24.58 8.16
CA LEU A 81 3.01 -25.91 8.01
C LEU A 81 3.58 -26.17 6.60
N SER A 82 3.05 -25.48 5.59
CA SER A 82 3.50 -25.58 4.21
C SER A 82 3.11 -24.33 3.43
N ASP A 83 3.58 -24.22 2.18
CA ASP A 83 3.16 -23.17 1.26
C ASP A 83 1.62 -23.18 1.05
N PRO A 84 0.91 -22.11 1.42
CA PRO A 84 -0.55 -22.02 1.23
C PRO A 84 -0.95 -21.88 -0.25
N SER A 85 -0.04 -21.46 -1.14
CA SER A 85 -0.35 -21.24 -2.56
C SER A 85 -0.85 -22.51 -3.25
N ARG A 86 -0.37 -23.68 -2.79
CA ARG A 86 -0.75 -25.02 -3.29
C ARG A 86 -2.24 -25.34 -3.19
N GLN A 87 -2.99 -24.61 -2.36
CA GLN A 87 -4.43 -24.79 -2.20
C GLN A 87 -5.24 -24.16 -3.36
N THR A 88 -4.60 -23.35 -4.22
CA THR A 88 -5.28 -22.75 -5.37
C THR A 88 -5.65 -23.79 -6.41
N VAL A 89 -6.81 -23.64 -7.07
CA VAL A 89 -7.15 -24.43 -8.27
C VAL A 89 -6.54 -23.83 -9.55
N GLN A 90 -5.90 -22.66 -9.46
CA GLN A 90 -5.23 -22.01 -10.59
C GLN A 90 -3.84 -22.60 -10.84
N GLN A 91 -3.78 -23.91 -10.99
CA GLN A 91 -2.58 -24.69 -11.27
C GLN A 91 -2.87 -25.76 -12.33
N VAL A 92 -1.83 -26.35 -12.90
CA VAL A 92 -1.90 -27.43 -13.88
C VAL A 92 -0.77 -28.41 -13.61
N GLU A 93 -1.08 -29.70 -13.68
CA GLU A 93 -0.10 -30.77 -13.60
C GLU A 93 -0.09 -31.55 -14.92
N LEU A 94 1.10 -31.87 -15.42
CA LEU A 94 1.33 -32.64 -16.65
C LEU A 94 2.07 -33.92 -16.30
N ASP A 95 1.44 -35.07 -16.50
CA ASP A 95 2.09 -36.37 -16.41
C ASP A 95 2.54 -36.84 -17.79
N LEU A 96 3.84 -37.09 -17.93
CA LEU A 96 4.53 -37.44 -19.17
C LEU A 96 5.05 -38.89 -19.19
N THR A 97 4.72 -39.69 -18.17
CA THR A 97 5.32 -41.03 -17.98
C THR A 97 4.74 -42.11 -18.90
N GLY A 98 3.57 -41.88 -19.50
CA GLY A 98 2.94 -42.77 -20.48
C GLY A 98 3.17 -42.36 -21.94
N GLU A 99 2.65 -43.14 -22.88
CA GLU A 99 2.68 -42.81 -24.33
C GLU A 99 1.89 -41.54 -24.67
N LYS A 100 0.98 -41.11 -23.79
CA LYS A 100 0.16 -39.90 -23.92
C LYS A 100 0.27 -39.03 -22.68
N VAL A 101 0.29 -37.72 -22.89
CA VAL A 101 0.29 -36.72 -21.82
C VAL A 101 -1.07 -36.69 -21.11
N VAL A 102 -1.06 -36.76 -19.79
CA VAL A 102 -2.25 -36.56 -18.95
C VAL A 102 -2.17 -35.18 -18.31
N VAL A 103 -3.28 -34.43 -18.34
CA VAL A 103 -3.37 -33.06 -17.84
C VAL A 103 -4.40 -32.97 -16.71
N ASP A 104 -3.97 -32.64 -15.49
CA ASP A 104 -4.87 -32.27 -14.39
C ASP A 104 -4.95 -30.75 -14.29
N THR A 105 -6.17 -30.23 -14.36
CA THR A 105 -6.46 -28.80 -14.23
C THR A 105 -7.18 -28.46 -12.92
N TYR A 106 -7.21 -29.40 -11.97
CA TYR A 106 -7.76 -29.20 -10.62
C TYR A 106 -9.19 -28.66 -10.64
N LYS A 107 -10.02 -29.20 -11.55
CA LYS A 107 -11.43 -28.81 -11.78
C LYS A 107 -11.63 -27.38 -12.31
N LYS A 108 -10.58 -26.72 -12.82
CA LYS A 108 -10.71 -25.45 -13.52
C LYS A 108 -11.62 -25.61 -14.73
N LYS A 109 -12.67 -24.80 -14.82
CA LYS A 109 -13.56 -24.80 -15.99
C LYS A 109 -12.82 -24.22 -17.19
N SER A 110 -12.67 -25.02 -18.24
CA SER A 110 -12.25 -24.51 -19.53
C SER A 110 -13.43 -23.76 -20.15
N ALA A 111 -13.29 -22.45 -20.33
CA ALA A 111 -14.29 -21.63 -20.99
C ALA A 111 -13.62 -20.86 -22.12
N VAL A 112 -14.11 -21.08 -23.35
CA VAL A 112 -13.84 -20.19 -24.48
C VAL A 112 -15.00 -19.22 -24.56
N CYS A 113 -14.82 -18.01 -24.04
CA CYS A 113 -15.78 -16.93 -24.17
C CYS A 113 -15.15 -15.73 -24.87
N LYS A 114 -16.00 -14.92 -25.51
CA LYS A 114 -15.63 -13.60 -26.01
C LYS A 114 -16.25 -12.58 -25.07
N ALA A 115 -15.44 -11.66 -24.58
CA ALA A 115 -15.90 -10.48 -23.86
C ALA A 115 -15.62 -9.25 -24.73
N PRO A 116 -16.53 -8.26 -24.78
CA PRO A 116 -16.20 -6.97 -25.37
C PRO A 116 -15.07 -6.32 -24.57
N LEU A 117 -14.11 -5.71 -25.25
CA LEU A 117 -13.10 -4.87 -24.61
C LEU A 117 -13.72 -3.48 -24.42
N THR A 118 -14.12 -3.17 -23.20
CA THR A 118 -14.56 -1.82 -22.82
C THR A 118 -13.37 -1.09 -22.20
N ILE A 119 -12.92 -0.01 -22.83
CA ILE A 119 -11.92 0.89 -22.28
C ILE A 119 -12.65 2.15 -21.89
N ASP A 120 -12.58 2.51 -20.60
CA ASP A 120 -13.07 3.79 -20.12
C ASP A 120 -12.07 4.88 -20.53
N ALA A 121 -12.42 5.61 -21.60
CA ALA A 121 -11.56 6.57 -22.28
C ALA A 121 -12.15 7.99 -22.31
N ASP A 122 -13.38 8.17 -21.83
CA ASP A 122 -14.02 9.47 -21.78
C ASP A 122 -13.84 10.11 -20.41
N TYR A 123 -12.90 11.05 -20.35
CA TYR A 123 -12.62 11.83 -19.14
C TYR A 123 -13.22 13.23 -19.20
N SER A 124 -14.16 13.50 -20.14
CA SER A 124 -14.77 14.83 -20.30
C SER A 124 -15.55 15.28 -19.06
N ASP A 125 -16.10 14.33 -18.30
CA ASP A 125 -16.82 14.57 -17.06
C ASP A 125 -15.94 14.52 -15.80
N PHE A 126 -14.61 14.44 -15.94
CA PHE A 126 -13.71 14.38 -14.79
C PHE A 126 -13.77 15.67 -13.93
N GLN A 127 -14.20 15.53 -12.68
CA GLN A 127 -14.21 16.61 -11.68
C GLN A 127 -13.10 16.34 -10.65
N ILE A 128 -12.25 17.34 -10.39
CA ILE A 128 -11.14 17.22 -9.44
C ILE A 128 -11.66 17.15 -7.99
N ASP A 129 -12.58 18.05 -7.63
CA ASP A 129 -13.23 18.09 -6.33
C ASP A 129 -14.63 18.70 -6.42
N TYR A 130 -15.37 18.61 -5.32
CA TYR A 130 -16.58 19.39 -5.11
C TYR A 130 -16.60 19.88 -3.66
N THR A 131 -16.98 21.14 -3.48
CA THR A 131 -17.01 21.75 -2.14
C THR A 131 -18.44 21.87 -1.64
N VAL A 132 -18.70 21.31 -0.45
CA VAL A 132 -19.94 21.50 0.29
C VAL A 132 -19.64 22.26 1.56
N ASN A 133 -20.21 23.46 1.72
CA ASN A 133 -20.09 24.22 2.94
C ASN A 133 -20.72 23.45 4.12
N LYS A 134 -19.94 23.21 5.17
CA LYS A 134 -20.39 22.51 6.40
C LYS A 134 -20.89 23.48 7.47
N MET A 135 -20.71 24.78 7.27
CA MET A 135 -21.31 25.83 8.10
C MET A 135 -22.64 26.27 7.48
N PRO A 136 -23.75 26.30 8.24
CA PRO A 136 -25.00 26.87 7.78
C PRO A 136 -24.78 28.31 7.31
N LYS A 137 -25.31 28.68 6.14
CA LYS A 137 -25.37 30.09 5.75
C LYS A 137 -26.33 30.78 6.73
N PRO A 138 -25.90 31.80 7.50
CA PRO A 138 -26.84 32.56 8.30
C PRO A 138 -27.88 33.17 7.36
N ALA A 139 -29.16 32.85 7.57
CA ALA A 139 -30.22 33.61 6.94
C ALA A 139 -30.12 35.02 7.52
N LEU A 140 -29.70 35.99 6.70
CA LEU A 140 -29.89 37.39 7.05
C LEU A 140 -31.39 37.57 7.27
N CYS A 141 -31.77 37.92 8.50
CA CYS A 141 -33.15 38.20 8.82
C CYS A 141 -33.62 39.33 7.92
N ALA A 142 -34.59 39.05 7.05
CA ALA A 142 -35.03 40.01 6.04
C ALA A 142 -35.68 41.27 6.65
N ASN A 143 -36.08 41.21 7.94
CA ASN A 143 -36.77 42.27 8.68
C ASN A 143 -36.23 42.44 10.12
N CYS A 144 -34.95 42.16 10.32
CA CYS A 144 -34.16 42.66 11.44
C CYS A 144 -33.17 43.67 10.83
#